data_AF-A0A3C0N8D4-F1
#
_entry.id   AF-A0A3C0N8D4-F1
#
_cell.length_a   1.000
_cell.length_b   1.000
_cell.length_c   1.000
_cell.angle_alpha   90.00
_cell.angle_beta   90.00
_cell.angle_gamma   90.00
#
_symmetry.space_group_name_H-M   'P 1'
#
loop_
_entity.id
_entity.type
_entity.pdbx_description
1 polymer ?
#
loop_
_entity_poly.entity_id
_entity_poly.type
_entity_poly.pdbx_seq_one_letter_code
_entity_poly.pdbx_strand_id
1 'polypeptide(L)' 'MSRVKLAYPKIPDSKNSPLKQCIAFEKYDGTNLHWVWEPELGWYAFGTRRDRFDLDDRGIAEFNLAHPGLSEAPELFLKD' A
#
# COMPACT_ATOMS: atom_id res chain seq x y z
N MET A 1 -14.92 -6.31 3.13
CA MET A 1 -13.68 -5.78 2.52
C MET A 1 -13.92 -5.47 1.05
N SER A 2 -13.86 -4.19 0.68
CA SER A 2 -13.95 -3.80 -0.73
C SER A 2 -12.60 -4.02 -1.42
N ARG A 3 -12.58 -4.83 -2.48
CA ARG A 3 -11.38 -4.98 -3.31
C ARG A 3 -11.13 -3.71 -4.11
N VAL A 4 -9.93 -3.17 -4.02
CA VAL A 4 -9.54 -2.01 -4.84
C VAL A 4 -9.02 -2.43 -6.21
N LYS A 5 -9.23 -1.58 -7.20
CA LYS A 5 -8.58 -1.72 -8.51
C LYS A 5 -7.06 -1.65 -8.31
N LEU A 6 -6.33 -2.54 -8.99
CA LEU A 6 -4.88 -2.52 -9.00
C LEU A 6 -4.37 -1.16 -9.50
N ALA A 7 -3.85 -0.35 -8.57
CA ALA A 7 -3.22 0.93 -8.87
C ALA A 7 -1.70 0.76 -9.09
N TYR A 8 -1.03 -0.03 -8.23
CA TYR A 8 0.41 -0.24 -8.34
C TYR A 8 0.75 -1.35 -9.37
N PRO A 9 1.48 -1.02 -10.44
CA PRO A 9 1.77 -1.96 -11.52
C PRO A 9 2.71 -3.08 -11.04
N LYS A 10 2.63 -4.24 -11.70
CA LYS A 10 3.66 -5.27 -11.53
C LYS A 10 4.90 -4.85 -12.30
N ILE A 11 6.05 -4.79 -11.61
CA ILE A 11 7.33 -4.54 -12.25
C ILE A 11 7.71 -5.80 -13.05
N PRO A 12 8.01 -5.68 -14.36
CA PRO A 12 8.49 -6.78 -15.18
C PRO A 12 9.83 -7.34 -14.68
N ASP A 13 10.18 -8.54 -15.12
CA ASP A 13 11.48 -9.12 -14.86
C ASP A 13 12.63 -8.39 -15.60
N SER A 14 13.85 -8.59 -15.13
CA SER A 14 15.05 -7.92 -15.66
C SER A 14 15.35 -8.27 -17.12
N LYS A 15 14.82 -9.37 -17.65
CA LYS A 15 14.99 -9.76 -19.08
C LYS A 15 14.41 -8.73 -20.05
N ASN A 16 13.46 -7.91 -19.59
CA ASN A 16 12.82 -6.85 -20.36
C ASN A 16 13.36 -5.45 -19.99
N SER A 17 14.48 -5.38 -19.27
CA SER A 17 15.07 -4.10 -18.88
C SER A 17 15.59 -3.35 -20.12
N PRO A 18 15.16 -2.10 -20.37
CA PRO A 18 15.64 -1.35 -21.50
C PRO A 18 17.14 -1.01 -21.32
N LEU A 19 17.94 -1.24 -22.35
CA LEU A 19 19.39 -0.92 -22.37
C LEU A 19 19.62 0.58 -22.59
N LYS A 20 19.09 1.39 -21.67
CA LYS A 20 19.21 2.85 -21.66
C LYS A 20 19.49 3.33 -20.23
N GLN A 21 19.78 4.62 -20.07
CA GLN A 21 19.92 5.21 -18.75
C GLN A 21 18.66 4.99 -17.90
N CYS A 22 18.85 4.52 -16.68
CA CYS A 22 17.78 4.23 -15.73
C CYS A 22 18.16 4.67 -14.32
N ILE A 23 17.15 4.76 -13.44
CA ILE A 23 17.32 4.94 -12.01
C ILE A 23 16.99 3.61 -11.35
N ALA A 24 17.89 3.13 -10.48
CA ALA A 24 17.72 1.91 -9.71
C ALA A 24 17.46 2.27 -8.24
N PHE A 25 16.59 1.50 -7.61
CA PHE A 25 16.25 1.61 -6.19
C PHE A 25 16.35 0.23 -5.54
N GLU A 26 16.61 0.19 -4.25
CA GLU A 26 16.54 -1.05 -3.48
C GLU A 26 15.11 -1.60 -3.49
N LYS A 27 14.96 -2.89 -3.80
CA LYS A 27 13.67 -3.57 -3.69
C LYS A 27 13.56 -4.17 -2.29
N TYR A 28 12.73 -3.56 -1.45
CA TYR A 28 12.33 -4.17 -0.18
C TYR A 28 11.46 -5.40 -0.44
N ASP A 29 11.75 -6.49 0.28
CA ASP A 29 10.95 -7.71 0.24
C ASP A 29 9.95 -7.71 1.39
N GLY A 30 8.68 -7.54 1.03
CA GLY A 30 7.60 -7.33 1.97
C GLY A 30 6.28 -7.26 1.23
N THR A 31 5.32 -6.58 1.84
CA THR A 31 4.00 -6.37 1.23
C THR A 31 3.89 -4.96 0.65
N ASN A 32 3.11 -4.81 -0.42
CA ASN A 32 2.79 -3.49 -0.96
C ASN A 32 1.75 -2.83 -0.06
N LEU A 33 2.08 -1.65 0.45
CA LEU A 33 1.19 -0.77 1.21
C LEU A 33 0.80 0.44 0.36
N HIS A 34 -0.39 0.99 0.58
CA HIS A 34 -0.84 2.23 -0.05
C HIS A 34 -1.57 3.14 0.93
N TRP A 35 -1.55 4.43 0.63
CA TRP A 35 -2.32 5.48 1.27
C TRP A 35 -3.19 6.16 0.23
N VAL A 36 -4.36 6.65 0.63
CA VAL A 36 -5.28 7.37 -0.23
C VAL A 36 -5.51 8.76 0.33
N TRP A 37 -5.23 9.76 -0.50
CA TRP A 37 -5.42 11.17 -0.20
C TRP A 37 -6.33 11.80 -1.25
N GLU A 38 -7.25 12.63 -0.79
CA GLU A 38 -8.09 13.47 -1.65
C GLU A 38 -8.13 14.91 -1.12
N PRO A 39 -8.25 15.95 -1.97
CA PRO A 39 -8.17 17.35 -1.56
C PRO A 39 -9.17 17.74 -0.46
N GLU A 40 -10.38 17.21 -0.50
CA GLU A 40 -11.46 17.54 0.42
C GLU A 40 -11.39 16.76 1.73
N LEU A 41 -10.73 15.60 1.73
CA LEU A 41 -10.72 14.65 2.86
C LEU A 41 -9.36 14.55 3.55
N GLY A 42 -8.28 14.98 2.88
CA GLY A 42 -6.93 14.65 3.29
C GLY A 42 -6.65 13.14 3.10
N TRP A 43 -5.78 12.59 3.93
CA TRP A 43 -5.61 11.13 4.01
C TRP A 43 -6.83 10.51 4.67
N TYR A 44 -7.50 9.60 3.98
CA TYR A 44 -8.77 9.05 4.47
C TYR A 44 -8.86 7.53 4.39
N ALA A 45 -7.93 6.87 3.69
CA ALA A 45 -7.92 5.42 3.58
C ALA A 45 -6.52 4.87 3.35
N PHE A 46 -6.35 3.58 3.64
CA PHE A 46 -5.09 2.87 3.52
C PHE A 46 -5.31 1.39 3.22
N GLY A 47 -4.23 0.65 2.93
CA GLY A 47 -4.32 -0.79 2.84
C GLY A 47 -3.16 -1.46 2.13
N THR A 48 -3.40 -2.69 1.69
CA THR A 48 -2.45 -3.52 0.96
C THR A 48 -2.73 -3.47 -0.55
N ARG A 49 -1.97 -4.22 -1.36
CA ARG A 49 -2.13 -4.26 -2.82
C ARG A 49 -3.58 -4.37 -3.34
N ARG A 50 -4.46 -5.09 -2.65
CA ARG A 50 -5.82 -5.39 -3.13
C ARG A 50 -6.93 -5.01 -2.18
N ASP A 51 -6.60 -4.57 -0.97
CA ASP A 51 -7.56 -4.31 0.09
C ASP A 51 -7.41 -2.87 0.54
N ARG A 52 -8.54 -2.25 0.92
CA ARG A 52 -8.60 -0.88 1.42
C ARG A 52 -9.51 -0.82 2.63
N PHE A 53 -9.08 -0.01 3.59
CA PHE A 53 -9.72 0.26 4.86
C PHE A 53 -9.74 1.77 5.08
N ASP A 54 -10.74 2.26 5.81
CA ASP A 54 -10.82 3.68 6.16
C ASP A 54 -9.73 4.01 7.19
N LEU A 55 -9.15 5.21 7.12
CA LEU A 55 -8.09 5.65 8.02
C LEU A 55 -8.71 6.17 9.34
N ASP A 56 -9.37 5.26 10.06
CA ASP A 56 -9.96 5.48 11.37
C ASP A 56 -9.79 4.23 12.26
N ASP A 57 -10.18 4.34 13.53
CA ASP A 57 -10.03 3.24 14.50
C ASP A 57 -10.71 1.94 14.05
N ARG A 58 -11.82 2.07 13.32
CA ARG A 58 -12.58 0.93 12.82
C ARG A 58 -11.84 0.25 11.68
N GLY A 59 -11.37 1.01 10.70
CA GLY A 59 -10.60 0.48 9.57
C GLY A 59 -9.27 -0.13 10.02
N ILE A 60 -8.63 0.44 11.05
CA ILE A 60 -7.45 -0.16 11.70
C ILE A 60 -7.78 -1.51 12.34
N ALA A 61 -8.90 -1.61 13.08
CA ALA A 61 -9.33 -2.87 13.66
C ALA A 61 -9.65 -3.93 12.58
N GLU A 62 -10.34 -3.52 11.50
CA GLU A 62 -10.64 -4.38 10.35
C GLU A 62 -9.36 -4.85 9.64
N PHE A 63 -8.38 -3.96 9.45
CA PHE A 63 -7.08 -4.29 8.89
C PHE A 63 -6.32 -5.31 9.74
N ASN A 64 -6.25 -5.08 11.06
CA ASN A 64 -5.55 -5.98 11.99
C ASN A 64 -6.17 -7.37 12.04
N LEU A 65 -7.50 -7.46 11.94
CA LEU A 65 -8.22 -8.72 11.84
C LEU A 65 -7.92 -9.45 10.51
N ALA A 66 -7.87 -8.71 9.40
CA ALA A 66 -7.61 -9.27 8.07
C ALA A 66 -6.13 -9.65 7.86
N HIS A 67 -5.21 -8.98 8.56
CA HIS A 67 -3.77 -9.11 8.37
C HIS A 67 -3.03 -9.27 9.72
N PRO A 68 -3.19 -10.40 10.42
CA PRO A 68 -2.62 -10.58 11.77
C PRO A 68 -1.08 -10.49 11.84
N GLY A 69 -0.37 -10.71 10.72
CA GLY A 69 1.08 -10.55 10.63
C GLY A 69 1.56 -9.14 10.31
N LEU A 70 0.65 -8.17 10.18
CA LEU A 70 0.94 -6.78 9.83
C LEU A 70 0.36 -5.79 10.86
N SER A 71 0.10 -6.22 12.10
CA SER A 71 -0.61 -5.40 13.10
C SER A 71 0.12 -4.11 13.51
N GLU A 72 1.42 -4.01 13.24
CA GLU A 72 2.22 -2.80 13.45
C GLU A 72 2.19 -1.83 12.25
N ALA A 73 1.73 -2.30 11.07
CA ALA A 73 1.67 -1.49 9.87
C ALA A 73 0.76 -0.25 10.00
N PRO A 74 -0.41 -0.29 10.68
CA PRO A 74 -1.24 0.89 10.96
C PRO A 74 -0.47 2.12 11.45
N GLU A 75 0.55 1.93 12.29
CA GLU A 75 1.35 3.05 12.80
C GLU A 75 2.12 3.80 11.70
N LEU A 76 2.50 3.11 10.63
CA LEU A 76 3.14 3.73 9.47
C LEU A 76 2.16 4.65 8.73
N PHE A 77 0.85 4.38 8.82
CA PHE A 77 -0.18 5.18 8.17
C PHE A 77 -0.55 6.45 8.94
N LEU A 78 -0.23 6.50 10.23
CA LEU A 78 -0.53 7.62 11.12
C LEU A 78 0.63 8.61 11.27
N LYS A 79 1.83 8.25 10.78
CA LYS A 79 3.03 9.10 10.81
C LYS A 79 3.06 10.00 9.57
N ASP A 80 2.27 11.08 9.58
CA ASP A 80 2.52 12.28 8.75
C ASP A 80 3.41 13.28 9.50
#